data_AF-A0A661AE74-F1
#
_entry.id   AF-A0A661AE74-F1
#
_cell.length_a   1.000
_cell.length_b   1.000
_cell.length_c   1.000
_cell.angle_alpha   90.00
_cell.angle_beta   90.00
_cell.angle_gamma   90.00
#
_symmetry.space_group_name_H-M   'P 1'
#
loop_
_entity.id
_entity.type
_entity.pdbx_description
1 polymer ?
#
loop_
_entity_poly.entity_id
_entity_poly.type
_entity_poly.pdbx_seq_one_letter_code
_entity_poly.pdbx_strand_id
1 'polypeptide(L)'
;MGEIDWKRLYPGIPFKKCSICGKETLVSYPLGICEECIREWREGVLSRIEEVHRRIIPGGKCNLCVNRCGVVPGACRVVDRKRVSLEWYYDPLPTNCVAAFVCGETHGKNLAVFYTSCTFDCLFCQNWHFRITRDKKYSADELLALVDEDTRCICFFGGDPASVIEHTIEVGEKAKVKVCWETNGSE
;
A
#
# COMPACT_ATOMS: atom_id res chain seq x y z
N MET A 1 5.92 -5.06 31.37
CA MET A 1 6.23 -5.18 29.93
C MET A 1 7.60 -4.56 29.73
N GLY A 2 8.57 -5.31 29.21
CA GLY A 2 9.91 -4.78 28.96
C GLY A 2 9.87 -3.64 27.95
N GLU A 3 10.76 -2.65 28.09
CA GLU A 3 10.94 -1.60 27.09
C GLU A 3 11.23 -2.25 25.73
N ILE A 4 10.44 -1.90 24.72
CA ILE A 4 10.69 -2.32 23.35
C ILE A 4 11.93 -1.57 22.87
N ASP A 5 13.00 -2.31 22.57
CA ASP A 5 14.19 -1.74 21.93
C ASP A 5 13.89 -1.53 20.44
N TRP A 6 13.30 -0.38 20.14
CA TRP A 6 12.98 0.03 18.78
C TRP A 6 14.20 0.15 17.88
N LYS A 7 15.41 0.38 18.42
CA LYS A 7 16.66 0.44 17.63
C LYS A 7 17.04 -0.93 17.09
N ARG A 8 16.73 -1.99 17.84
CA ARG A 8 16.93 -3.38 17.41
C ARG A 8 15.93 -3.82 16.35
N LEU A 9 14.67 -3.38 16.46
CA LEU A 9 13.61 -3.77 15.52
C LEU A 9 13.68 -3.04 14.17
N TYR A 10 14.16 -1.79 14.15
CA TYR A 10 14.24 -0.97 12.93
C TYR A 10 15.59 -0.29 12.77
N PRO A 11 16.66 -1.05 12.45
CA PRO A 11 17.97 -0.47 12.22
C PRO A 11 17.91 0.56 11.08
N GLY A 12 18.36 1.79 11.35
CA GLY A 12 18.45 2.87 10.35
C GLY A 12 17.35 3.93 10.38
N ILE A 13 16.35 3.83 11.27
CA ILE A 13 15.35 4.90 11.43
C ILE A 13 15.89 5.98 12.39
N PRO A 14 15.99 7.27 11.96
CA PRO A 14 16.50 8.33 12.81
C PRO A 14 15.50 8.69 13.91
N PHE A 15 16.00 8.81 15.14
CA PHE A 15 15.26 9.38 16.25
C PHE A 15 15.07 10.88 16.00
N LYS A 16 13.92 11.42 16.39
CA LYS A 16 13.63 12.85 16.28
C LYS A 16 12.90 13.35 17.51
N LYS A 17 12.86 14.67 17.66
CA LYS A 17 12.20 15.34 18.77
C LYS A 17 10.67 15.31 18.61
N CYS A 18 9.95 14.84 19.62
CA CYS A 18 8.49 14.92 19.68
C CYS A 18 8.05 16.39 19.81
N SER A 19 7.08 16.82 18.99
CA SER A 19 6.56 18.19 19.02
C SER A 19 5.73 18.51 20.26
N ILE A 20 5.30 17.50 21.02
CA ILE A 20 4.47 17.65 22.23
C ILE A 20 5.34 17.61 23.50
N CYS A 21 6.06 16.51 23.74
CA CYS A 21 6.84 16.34 24.98
C CYS A 21 8.33 16.70 24.85
N GLY A 22 8.83 16.96 23.63
CA GLY A 22 10.23 17.29 23.41
C GLY A 22 11.23 16.13 23.56
N LYS A 23 10.78 14.91 23.91
CA LYS A 23 11.66 13.73 23.99
C LYS A 23 12.21 13.37 22.61
N GLU A 24 13.49 13.00 22.55
CA GLU A 24 14.11 12.46 21.35
C GLU A 24 13.88 10.94 21.28
N THR A 25 13.01 10.52 20.38
CA THR A 25 12.54 9.13 20.28
C THR A 25 12.07 8.84 18.85
N LEU A 26 11.53 7.64 18.60
CA LEU A 26 10.78 7.40 17.36
C LEU A 26 9.51 8.25 17.35
N VAL A 27 9.38 9.06 16.31
CA VAL A 27 8.18 9.87 16.06
C VAL A 27 7.62 9.53 14.69
N SER A 28 6.30 9.57 14.58
CA SER A 28 5.63 9.49 13.29
C SER A 28 6.09 10.66 12.41
N TYR A 29 6.58 10.40 11.19
CA TYR A 29 7.00 11.45 10.25
C TYR A 29 5.89 12.46 9.93
N PRO A 30 4.65 12.04 9.56
CA PRO A 30 3.58 12.99 9.27
C PRO A 30 3.10 13.75 10.51
N LEU A 31 3.05 13.12 11.68
CA LEU A 31 2.51 13.76 12.89
C LEU A 31 3.56 14.58 13.66
N GLY A 32 4.81 14.12 13.72
CA GLY A 32 5.86 14.65 14.57
C GLY A 32 5.70 14.34 16.06
N ILE A 33 4.82 13.39 16.41
CA ILE A 33 4.47 13.03 17.78
C ILE A 33 4.97 11.61 18.09
N CYS A 34 5.47 11.38 19.30
CA CYS A 34 5.83 10.04 19.79
C CYS A 34 4.61 9.23 20.23
N GLU A 35 4.75 7.90 20.25
CA GLU A 35 3.69 6.97 20.64
C GLU A 35 3.10 7.27 22.04
N GLU A 36 3.95 7.57 23.03
CA GLU A 36 3.53 7.86 24.41
C GLU A 36 2.56 9.04 24.47
N CYS A 37 2.87 10.16 23.80
CA CYS A 37 2.00 11.33 23.78
C CYS A 37 0.65 11.02 23.10
N ILE A 38 0.66 10.22 22.03
CA ILE A 38 -0.56 9.81 21.33
C ILE A 38 -1.44 8.95 22.24
N ARG A 39 -0.86 7.95 22.92
CA ARG A 39 -1.60 7.04 23.81
C ARG A 39 -2.20 7.73 25.02
N GLU A 40 -1.50 8.72 25.56
CA GLU A 40 -1.92 9.47 26.75
C GLU A 40 -2.81 10.67 26.42
N TRP A 41 -3.11 10.95 25.14
CA TRP A 41 -3.88 12.11 24.71
C TRP A 41 -3.39 13.43 25.31
N ARG A 42 -2.06 13.62 25.36
CA ARG A 42 -1.47 14.84 25.92
C ARG A 42 -1.97 16.09 25.18
N GLU A 43 -1.98 17.20 25.91
CA GLU A 43 -2.42 18.49 25.37
C GLU A 43 -1.70 18.81 24.04
N GLY A 44 -2.47 19.27 23.04
CA GLY A 44 -1.97 19.59 21.71
C GLY A 44 -1.92 18.41 20.72
N VAL A 45 -2.08 17.15 21.16
CA VAL A 45 -2.09 15.98 20.26
C VAL A 45 -3.24 16.07 19.25
N LEU A 46 -4.47 16.31 19.72
CA LEU A 46 -5.63 16.40 18.84
C LEU A 46 -5.49 17.53 17.82
N SER A 47 -5.14 18.73 18.28
CA SER A 47 -4.91 19.88 17.41
C SER A 47 -3.86 19.62 16.33
N ARG A 48 -2.78 18.89 16.68
CA ARG A 48 -1.73 18.50 15.74
C ARG A 48 -2.21 17.45 14.74
N ILE A 49 -2.96 16.44 15.19
CA ILE A 49 -3.57 15.43 14.30
C ILE A 49 -4.50 16.12 13.32
N GLU A 50 -5.36 17.02 13.78
CA GLU A 50 -6.27 17.76 12.92
C GLU A 50 -5.54 18.71 11.95
N GLU A 51 -4.48 19.38 12.38
CA GLU A 51 -3.65 20.21 11.51
C GLU A 51 -3.04 19.38 10.37
N VAL A 52 -2.48 18.22 10.71
CA VAL A 52 -1.91 17.29 9.74
C VAL A 52 -2.99 16.74 8.82
N HIS A 53 -4.14 16.33 9.36
CA HIS A 53 -5.29 15.91 8.56
C HIS A 53 -5.75 17.01 7.61
N ARG A 54 -5.90 18.27 8.05
CA ARG A 54 -6.31 19.38 7.16
C ARG A 54 -5.32 19.63 6.01
N ARG A 55 -4.02 19.38 6.22
CA ARG A 55 -3.01 19.47 5.14
C ARG A 55 -3.05 18.29 4.17
N ILE A 56 -3.53 17.15 4.65
CA ILE A 56 -3.57 15.89 3.89
C ILE A 56 -4.95 15.66 3.25
N ILE A 57 -6.02 16.31 3.74
CA ILE A 57 -7.35 16.27 3.11
C ILE A 57 -7.22 16.91 1.72
N PRO A 58 -7.51 16.15 0.64
CA PRO A 58 -7.03 16.58 -0.65
C PRO A 58 -8.07 17.43 -1.38
N GLY A 59 -7.63 18.59 -1.88
CA GLY A 59 -8.39 19.51 -2.75
C GLY A 59 -7.79 19.57 -4.15
N GLY A 60 -7.25 18.46 -4.65
CA GLY A 60 -6.50 18.41 -5.89
C GLY A 60 -7.30 18.13 -7.15
N LYS A 61 -6.60 18.12 -8.29
CA LYS A 61 -7.16 17.78 -9.61
C LYS A 61 -6.91 16.33 -10.03
N CYS A 62 -6.21 15.53 -9.21
CA CYS A 62 -6.06 14.10 -9.49
C CYS A 62 -7.44 13.44 -9.49
N ASN A 63 -7.69 12.56 -10.44
CA ASN A 63 -8.96 11.87 -10.64
C ASN A 63 -8.79 10.35 -10.69
N LEU A 64 -7.69 9.83 -10.15
CA LEU A 64 -7.38 8.40 -10.15
C LEU A 64 -8.04 7.63 -9.00
N CYS A 65 -8.38 8.31 -7.91
CA CYS A 65 -9.01 7.71 -6.74
C CYS A 65 -9.83 8.76 -5.96
N VAL A 66 -10.67 8.30 -5.03
CA VAL A 66 -11.56 9.13 -4.21
C VAL A 66 -10.85 10.25 -3.45
N ASN A 67 -9.56 10.08 -3.16
CA ASN A 67 -8.77 11.06 -2.44
C ASN A 67 -8.60 12.35 -3.26
N ARG A 68 -8.56 12.32 -4.59
CA ARG A 68 -8.33 13.54 -5.41
C ARG A 68 -7.10 14.35 -4.98
N CYS A 69 -5.97 13.67 -4.80
CA CYS A 69 -4.74 14.30 -4.30
C CYS A 69 -4.27 15.50 -5.16
N GLY A 70 -3.71 16.53 -4.51
CA GLY A 70 -3.35 17.79 -5.15
C GLY A 70 -1.97 18.34 -4.82
N VAL A 71 -1.58 18.25 -3.55
CA VAL A 71 -0.35 18.90 -3.06
C VAL A 71 0.89 18.04 -3.33
N VAL A 72 0.73 16.72 -3.41
CA VAL A 72 1.83 15.77 -3.62
C VAL A 72 1.43 14.75 -4.69
N PRO A 73 1.75 14.98 -5.97
CA PRO A 73 1.70 13.92 -6.98
C PRO A 73 2.46 12.70 -6.47
N GLY A 74 1.84 11.51 -6.53
CA GLY A 74 2.49 10.30 -6.04
C GLY A 74 2.59 10.21 -4.50
N ALA A 75 1.70 10.87 -3.73
CA ALA A 75 1.49 10.51 -2.32
C ALA A 75 1.16 9.00 -2.16
N CYS A 76 0.47 8.45 -3.17
CA CYS A 76 0.22 7.02 -3.32
C CYS A 76 1.42 6.22 -3.87
N ARG A 77 2.58 6.87 -4.08
CA ARG A 77 3.85 6.35 -4.64
C ARG A 77 3.84 5.98 -6.13
N VAL A 78 2.84 6.45 -6.86
CA VAL A 78 2.72 6.20 -8.30
C VAL A 78 3.45 7.29 -9.07
N VAL A 79 4.57 6.91 -9.68
CA VAL A 79 5.46 7.79 -10.46
C VAL A 79 5.28 7.57 -11.96
N ASP A 80 4.90 6.37 -12.37
CA ASP A 80 4.64 5.95 -13.74
C ASP A 80 3.39 5.05 -13.73
N ARG A 81 2.51 5.22 -14.71
CA ARG A 81 1.22 4.53 -14.80
C ARG A 81 1.26 3.27 -15.66
N LYS A 82 2.27 3.13 -16.51
CA LYS A 82 2.44 2.00 -17.42
C LYS A 82 3.52 1.04 -16.95
N ARG A 83 4.54 1.54 -16.26
CA ARG A 83 5.58 0.72 -15.64
C ARG A 83 5.56 0.90 -14.14
N VAL A 84 5.01 -0.09 -13.45
CA VAL A 84 4.70 0.01 -12.02
C VAL A 84 5.61 -0.89 -11.20
N SER A 85 5.93 -0.43 -10.00
CA SER A 85 6.75 -1.20 -9.05
C SER A 85 5.87 -2.22 -8.34
N LEU A 86 6.26 -3.49 -8.44
CA LEU A 86 5.52 -4.60 -7.86
C LEU A 86 6.46 -5.76 -7.51
N GLU A 87 5.98 -6.62 -6.63
CA GLU A 87 6.52 -7.96 -6.40
C GLU A 87 5.48 -9.00 -6.81
N TRP A 88 5.91 -10.22 -7.10
CA TRP A 88 5.00 -11.29 -7.42
C TRP A 88 5.55 -12.63 -6.96
N TYR A 89 4.67 -13.58 -6.74
CA TYR A 89 4.98 -14.98 -6.52
C TYR A 89 3.82 -15.86 -7.01
N TYR A 90 4.10 -17.15 -7.22
CA TYR A 90 3.02 -18.11 -7.42
C TYR A 90 2.55 -18.63 -6.07
N ASP A 91 1.27 -18.42 -5.78
CA ASP A 91 0.63 -19.02 -4.62
C ASP A 91 0.08 -20.40 -5.03
N PRO A 92 0.35 -21.48 -4.27
CA PRO A 92 -0.16 -22.81 -4.58
C PRO A 92 -1.68 -22.93 -4.45
N LEU A 93 -2.38 -21.92 -3.91
CA LEU A 93 -3.81 -21.81 -4.02
C LEU A 93 -4.20 -21.23 -5.38
N PRO A 94 -5.27 -21.72 -6.03
CA PRO A 94 -5.65 -21.27 -7.37
C PRO A 94 -6.21 -19.84 -7.39
N THR A 95 -6.45 -19.24 -6.21
CA THR A 95 -7.03 -17.90 -6.04
C THR A 95 -6.85 -17.38 -4.61
N ASN A 96 -6.68 -16.05 -4.47
CA ASN A 96 -6.69 -15.37 -3.17
C ASN A 96 -8.05 -14.73 -2.84
N CYS A 97 -9.06 -14.86 -3.72
CA CYS A 97 -10.36 -14.19 -3.58
C CYS A 97 -11.26 -14.86 -2.50
N VAL A 98 -10.64 -15.37 -1.43
CA VAL A 98 -11.23 -15.97 -0.22
C VAL A 98 -12.34 -16.98 -0.55
N ALA A 99 -12.12 -17.80 -1.58
CA ALA A 99 -13.12 -18.75 -2.09
C ALA A 99 -14.54 -18.15 -2.18
N ALA A 100 -14.65 -16.88 -2.55
CA ALA A 100 -15.93 -16.21 -2.71
C ALA A 100 -16.80 -17.03 -3.68
N PHE A 101 -18.12 -16.97 -3.53
CA PHE A 101 -19.08 -17.74 -4.34
C PHE A 101 -18.90 -17.57 -5.86
N VAL A 102 -18.17 -16.54 -6.29
CA VAL A 102 -17.81 -16.25 -7.68
C VAL A 102 -16.57 -17.00 -8.19
N CYS A 103 -15.77 -17.62 -7.30
CA CYS A 103 -14.54 -18.31 -7.65
C CYS A 103 -14.72 -19.83 -7.66
N GLY A 104 -14.74 -20.42 -8.86
CA GLY A 104 -14.88 -21.87 -9.05
C GLY A 104 -13.58 -22.65 -9.24
N GLU A 105 -12.41 -22.02 -9.07
CA GLU A 105 -11.12 -22.71 -9.26
C GLU A 105 -10.74 -23.53 -8.03
N THR A 106 -10.48 -24.82 -8.22
CA THR A 106 -10.18 -25.77 -7.14
C THR A 106 -8.78 -26.39 -7.21
N HIS A 107 -8.02 -26.09 -8.28
CA HIS A 107 -6.72 -26.66 -8.59
C HIS A 107 -5.84 -25.67 -9.36
N GLY A 108 -4.52 -25.88 -9.34
CA GLY A 108 -3.54 -24.98 -9.96
C GLY A 108 -3.10 -23.87 -9.01
N LYS A 109 -2.47 -22.85 -9.57
CA LYS A 109 -1.85 -21.74 -8.81
C LYS A 109 -2.41 -20.39 -9.22
N ASN A 110 -2.25 -19.38 -8.37
CA ASN A 110 -2.45 -17.98 -8.78
C ASN A 110 -1.14 -17.22 -8.84
N LEU A 111 -1.08 -16.27 -9.77
CA LEU A 111 -0.04 -15.25 -9.81
C LEU A 111 -0.45 -14.15 -8.84
N ALA A 112 0.10 -14.19 -7.63
CA ALA A 112 -0.12 -13.19 -6.60
C ALA A 112 0.80 -12.00 -6.88
N VAL A 113 0.23 -10.81 -7.04
CA VAL A 113 0.94 -9.58 -7.42
C VAL A 113 0.76 -8.52 -6.34
N PHE A 114 1.85 -8.18 -5.68
CA PHE A 114 1.91 -7.17 -4.62
C PHE A 114 2.37 -5.82 -5.20
N TYR A 115 1.46 -4.84 -5.29
CA TYR A 115 1.84 -3.49 -5.71
C TYR A 115 2.52 -2.71 -4.58
N THR A 116 3.64 -2.05 -4.88
CA THR A 116 4.37 -1.20 -3.91
C THR A 116 3.90 0.26 -3.96
N SER A 117 2.59 0.43 -3.99
CA SER A 117 1.87 1.70 -4.02
C SER A 117 0.52 1.50 -3.35
N CYS A 118 0.01 2.51 -2.64
CA CYS A 118 -1.28 2.43 -1.97
C CYS A 118 -1.89 3.82 -1.90
N THR A 119 -3.20 3.93 -2.11
CA THR A 119 -3.93 5.20 -1.99
C THR A 119 -4.12 5.63 -0.54
N PHE A 120 -3.96 4.73 0.44
CA PHE A 120 -4.22 4.95 1.87
C PHE A 120 -2.93 4.79 2.71
N ASP A 121 -2.90 5.47 3.86
CA ASP A 121 -1.85 5.36 4.89
C ASP A 121 -2.45 4.79 6.18
N CYS A 122 -2.91 3.53 6.11
CA CYS A 122 -3.60 2.89 7.24
C CYS A 122 -2.66 2.70 8.44
N LEU A 123 -3.10 3.14 9.63
CA LEU A 123 -2.33 3.03 10.90
C LEU A 123 -1.98 1.58 11.28
N PHE A 124 -2.80 0.61 10.86
CA PHE A 124 -2.68 -0.81 11.18
C PHE A 124 -2.37 -1.66 9.93
N CYS A 125 -1.74 -1.06 8.91
CA CYS A 125 -1.43 -1.77 7.66
C CYS A 125 -0.47 -2.95 7.91
N GLN A 126 -0.94 -4.18 7.67
CA GLN A 126 -0.09 -5.38 7.72
C GLN A 126 0.82 -5.49 6.49
N ASN A 127 0.40 -4.91 5.37
CA ASN A 127 1.15 -4.84 4.12
C ASN A 127 2.09 -3.61 4.05
N TRP A 128 2.56 -3.08 5.19
CA TRP A 128 3.35 -1.84 5.26
C TRP A 128 4.58 -1.81 4.35
N HIS A 129 5.10 -2.99 3.98
CA HIS A 129 6.21 -3.19 3.05
C HIS A 129 6.00 -2.54 1.68
N PHE A 130 4.76 -2.17 1.29
CA PHE A 130 4.50 -1.36 0.09
C PHE A 130 5.26 -0.03 0.08
N ARG A 131 5.72 0.45 1.23
CA ARG A 131 6.51 1.68 1.39
C ARG A 131 7.98 1.51 1.02
N ILE A 132 8.46 0.28 0.87
CA ILE A 132 9.84 -0.03 0.49
C ILE A 132 9.97 0.20 -1.02
N THR A 133 10.78 1.18 -1.41
CA THR A 133 11.08 1.47 -2.82
C THR A 133 11.78 0.27 -3.46
N ARG A 134 11.31 -0.13 -4.66
CA ARG A 134 11.96 -1.15 -5.48
C ARG A 134 12.33 -0.58 -6.84
N ASP A 135 13.45 -1.04 -7.38
CA ASP A 135 13.98 -0.54 -8.66
C ASP A 135 13.30 -1.22 -9.86
N LYS A 136 12.87 -2.48 -9.69
CA LYS A 136 12.24 -3.24 -10.77
C LYS A 136 10.80 -2.81 -10.97
N LYS A 137 10.48 -2.43 -12.21
CA LYS A 137 9.14 -2.06 -12.65
C LYS A 137 8.70 -2.96 -13.79
N TYR A 138 7.41 -3.26 -13.84
CA TYR A 138 6.80 -4.13 -14.83
C TYR A 138 5.78 -3.36 -15.66
N SER A 139 5.74 -3.64 -16.96
CA SER A 139 4.57 -3.34 -17.79
C SER A 139 3.52 -4.45 -17.69
N ALA A 140 2.31 -4.18 -18.21
CA ALA A 140 1.25 -5.18 -18.27
C ALA A 140 1.69 -6.43 -19.03
N ASP A 141 2.35 -6.26 -20.19
CA ASP A 141 2.82 -7.37 -21.02
C ASP A 141 3.91 -8.21 -20.32
N GLU A 142 4.82 -7.56 -19.60
CA GLU A 142 5.85 -8.26 -18.82
C GLU A 142 5.26 -9.07 -17.66
N LEU A 143 4.20 -8.56 -17.02
CA LEU A 143 3.48 -9.29 -15.98
C LEU A 143 2.71 -10.48 -16.57
N LEU A 144 2.03 -10.28 -17.71
CA LEU A 144 1.28 -11.32 -18.41
C LEU A 144 2.18 -12.45 -18.94
N ALA A 145 3.45 -12.15 -19.26
CA ALA A 145 4.42 -13.15 -19.66
C ALA A 145 4.76 -14.17 -18.55
N LEU A 146 4.36 -13.91 -17.29
CA LEU A 146 4.49 -14.82 -16.16
C LEU A 146 3.32 -15.81 -16.05
N VAL A 147 2.25 -15.62 -16.82
CA VAL A 147 1.10 -16.53 -16.80
C VAL A 147 1.44 -17.78 -17.61
N ASP A 148 1.39 -18.93 -16.96
CA ASP A 148 1.60 -20.24 -17.58
C ASP A 148 0.32 -21.10 -17.58
N GLU A 149 0.39 -22.32 -18.09
CA GLU A 149 -0.75 -23.23 -18.25
C GLU A 149 -1.42 -23.66 -16.94
N ASP A 150 -0.71 -23.55 -15.81
CA ASP A 150 -1.21 -23.91 -14.48
C ASP A 150 -1.71 -22.70 -13.69
N THR A 151 -1.46 -21.49 -14.19
CA THR A 151 -1.96 -20.25 -13.61
C THR A 151 -3.46 -20.11 -13.88
N ARG A 152 -4.29 -20.05 -12.83
CA ARG A 152 -5.75 -19.93 -12.94
C ARG A 152 -6.27 -18.52 -12.70
N CYS A 153 -5.54 -17.73 -11.93
CA CYS A 153 -5.92 -16.39 -11.55
C CYS A 153 -4.68 -15.49 -11.44
N ILE A 154 -4.85 -14.20 -11.73
CA ILE A 154 -3.93 -13.15 -11.32
C ILE A 154 -4.62 -12.40 -10.18
N CYS A 155 -4.02 -12.42 -8.98
CA CYS A 155 -4.58 -11.78 -7.80
C CYS A 155 -3.75 -10.54 -7.47
N PHE A 156 -4.32 -9.36 -7.72
CA PHE A 156 -3.71 -8.09 -7.34
C PHE A 156 -4.00 -7.78 -5.88
N PHE A 157 -2.96 -7.54 -5.11
CA PHE A 157 -3.04 -7.21 -3.70
C PHE A 157 -1.84 -6.36 -3.27
N GLY A 158 -1.64 -6.21 -1.96
CA GLY A 158 -0.44 -5.63 -1.38
C GLY A 158 -0.68 -4.25 -0.78
N GLY A 159 -0.10 -3.22 -1.38
CA GLY A 159 -0.48 -1.84 -1.07
C GLY A 159 -1.96 -1.61 -1.42
N ASP A 160 -2.24 -1.16 -2.64
CA ASP A 160 -3.60 -1.14 -3.18
C ASP A 160 -3.57 -1.02 -4.72
N PRO A 161 -4.26 -1.92 -5.46
CA PRO A 161 -4.29 -1.89 -6.92
C PRO A 161 -4.95 -0.64 -7.50
N ALA A 162 -5.88 0.01 -6.81
CA ALA A 162 -6.53 1.23 -7.32
C ALA A 162 -5.54 2.39 -7.48
N SER A 163 -4.42 2.38 -6.74
CA SER A 163 -3.34 3.36 -6.96
C SER A 163 -2.79 3.33 -8.39
N VAL A 164 -2.76 2.15 -9.02
CA VAL A 164 -2.19 1.90 -10.36
C VAL A 164 -3.26 1.37 -11.33
N ILE A 165 -4.48 1.89 -11.21
CA ILE A 165 -5.67 1.39 -11.91
C ILE A 165 -5.51 1.24 -13.43
N GLU A 166 -4.75 2.13 -14.09
CA GLU A 166 -4.50 2.04 -15.53
C GLU A 166 -3.74 0.75 -15.89
N HIS A 167 -2.71 0.39 -15.12
CA HIS A 167 -1.94 -0.84 -15.32
C HIS A 167 -2.79 -2.08 -15.01
N THR A 168 -3.58 -2.06 -13.93
CA THR A 168 -4.41 -3.22 -13.54
C THR A 168 -5.54 -3.48 -14.54
N ILE A 169 -6.13 -2.42 -15.11
CA ILE A 169 -7.10 -2.53 -16.20
C ILE A 169 -6.43 -3.09 -17.46
N GLU A 170 -5.26 -2.58 -17.87
CA GLU A 170 -4.56 -3.09 -19.05
C GLU A 170 -4.24 -4.59 -18.94
N VAL A 171 -3.79 -5.04 -17.76
CA VAL A 171 -3.59 -6.48 -17.50
C VAL A 171 -4.94 -7.22 -17.57
N GLY A 172 -6.00 -6.68 -16.96
CA GLY A 172 -7.33 -7.27 -16.97
C GLY A 172 -7.92 -7.46 -18.36
N GLU A 173 -7.74 -6.48 -19.25
CA GLU A 173 -8.21 -6.54 -20.64
C GLU A 173 -7.46 -7.57 -21.48
N LYS A 174 -6.18 -7.79 -21.19
CA LYS A 174 -5.30 -8.69 -21.96
C LYS A 174 -5.20 -10.11 -21.38
N ALA A 175 -5.53 -10.30 -20.10
CA ALA A 175 -5.39 -11.58 -19.41
C ALA A 175 -6.31 -12.64 -20.02
N LYS A 176 -5.79 -13.86 -20.15
CA LYS A 176 -6.55 -15.05 -20.58
C LYS A 176 -7.04 -15.91 -19.41
N VAL A 177 -6.79 -15.43 -18.19
CA VAL A 177 -7.15 -16.06 -16.92
C VAL A 177 -7.95 -15.07 -16.10
N LYS A 178 -8.58 -15.52 -15.02
CA LYS A 178 -9.34 -14.63 -14.14
C LYS A 178 -8.41 -13.60 -13.49
N VAL A 179 -8.93 -12.41 -13.22
CA VAL A 179 -8.22 -11.35 -12.50
C VAL A 179 -9.06 -10.94 -11.30
N CYS A 180 -8.46 -10.91 -10.11
CA CYS A 180 -9.09 -10.44 -8.88
C CYS A 180 -8.32 -9.25 -8.32
N TRP A 181 -9.07 -8.31 -7.72
CA TRP A 181 -8.52 -7.13 -7.06
C TRP A 181 -8.87 -7.15 -5.58
N GLU A 182 -7.85 -7.15 -4.74
CA GLU A 182 -7.97 -6.84 -3.32
C GLU A 182 -7.69 -5.35 -3.14
N THR A 183 -8.76 -4.55 -3.14
CA THR A 183 -8.72 -3.08 -3.04
C THR A 183 -9.13 -2.60 -1.64
N ASN A 184 -8.66 -1.42 -1.26
CA ASN A 184 -9.15 -0.69 -0.09
C ASN A 184 -10.44 0.13 -0.36
N GLY A 185 -11.01 0.04 -1.57
CA GLY A 185 -12.26 0.70 -1.95
C GLY A 185 -12.10 2.18 -2.33
N SER A 186 -10.93 2.55 -2.87
CA SER A 186 -10.60 3.94 -3.21
C SER A 186 -10.70 4.28 -4.70
N GLU A 187 -10.98 3.29 -5.55
CA GLU A 187 -11.28 3.47 -6.97
C GLU A 187 -12.38 4.49 -7.27
#